data_AF-A0AAX2A7V8-F1
#
_entry.id   AF-A0AAX2A7V8-F1
#
_cell.length_a   1.000
_cell.length_b   1.000
_cell.length_c   1.000
_cell.angle_alpha   90.00
_cell.angle_beta   90.00
_cell.angle_gamma   90.00
#
_symmetry.space_group_name_H-M   'P 1'
#
loop_
_entity.id
_entity.type
_entity.pdbx_description
1 polymer ?
#
loop_
_entity_poly.entity_id
_entity_poly.type
_entity_poly.pdbx_seq_one_letter_code
_entity_poly.pdbx_strand_id
1 'polypeptide(L)' 'MSLKSLLEKNSLIYEDSFYKDIETFVQLLKKWGRVHNLSGNLDDQTIYENILDSLYPLSFIEDFKSFADIGTGAGYPG' A
#
# COMPACT_ATOMS: atom_id res chain seq x y z
N MET A 1 5.60 14.14 -2.22
CA MET A 1 5.70 13.36 -3.48
C MET A 1 4.37 12.66 -3.69
N SER A 2 3.83 12.53 -4.91
CA SER A 2 2.59 11.76 -5.12
C SER A 2 2.91 10.27 -5.18
N LEU A 3 1.99 9.41 -4.71
CA LEU A 3 2.16 7.96 -4.80
C LEU A 3 2.42 7.51 -6.25
N LYS A 4 1.68 8.05 -7.23
CA LYS A 4 1.88 7.76 -8.65
C LYS A 4 3.32 7.98 -9.10
N SER A 5 3.90 9.14 -8.76
CA SER A 5 5.30 9.44 -9.10
C SER A 5 6.31 8.54 -8.37
N LEU A 6 5.95 8.01 -7.19
CA LEU A 6 6.78 7.08 -6.43
C LEU A 6 6.78 5.69 -7.07
N LEU A 7 5.62 5.18 -7.46
CA LEU A 7 5.47 3.87 -8.09
C LEU A 7 6.11 3.85 -9.49
N GLU A 8 5.87 4.88 -10.30
CA GLU A 8 6.44 4.98 -11.66
C GLU A 8 7.98 5.00 -11.64
N LYS A 9 8.61 5.63 -10.63
CA LYS A 9 10.07 5.61 -10.44
C LYS A 9 10.63 4.22 -10.14
N ASN A 10 9.79 3.33 -9.59
CA ASN A 10 10.13 1.94 -9.29
C ASN A 10 9.60 0.97 -10.36
N SER A 11 9.26 1.48 -11.55
CA SER A 11 8.73 0.69 -12.68
C SER A 11 7.39 -0.01 -12.39
N LEU A 12 6.65 0.46 -11.39
CA LEU A 12 5.30 -0.01 -11.06
C LEU A 12 4.28 0.96 -11.67
N ILE A 13 3.66 0.54 -12.78
CA ILE A 13 2.71 1.36 -13.54
C ILE A 13 1.32 0.74 -13.42
N TYR A 14 0.38 1.53 -12.92
CA TYR A 14 -1.02 1.14 -12.73
C TYR A 14 -1.98 2.14 -13.37
N GLU A 15 -3.21 1.71 -13.63
CA GLU A 15 -4.29 2.55 -14.13
C GLU A 15 -4.82 3.53 -13.07
N ASP A 16 -5.52 4.57 -13.48
CA ASP A 16 -6.06 5.59 -12.56
C ASP A 16 -7.09 5.02 -11.56
N SER A 17 -7.76 3.91 -11.90
CA SER A 17 -8.66 3.17 -11.01
C SER A 17 -7.96 2.68 -9.75
N PHE A 18 -6.75 2.13 -9.88
CA PHE A 18 -5.92 1.66 -8.76
C PHE A 18 -5.65 2.79 -7.76
N TYR A 19 -5.26 3.97 -8.26
CA TYR A 19 -4.95 5.10 -7.38
C TYR A 19 -6.17 5.62 -6.61
N LYS A 20 -7.36 5.52 -7.19
CA LYS A 20 -8.62 5.85 -6.51
C LYS A 20 -8.94 4.86 -5.38
N ASP A 21 -8.68 3.59 -5.60
CA ASP A 21 -8.85 2.56 -4.57
C ASP A 21 -7.84 2.74 -3.44
N ILE A 22 -6.58 3.05 -3.77
CA ILE A 22 -5.56 3.38 -2.77
C ILE A 22 -5.91 4.64 -1.98
N GLU A 23 -6.43 5.69 -2.61
CA GLU A 23 -6.88 6.88 -1.90
C GLU A 23 -7.95 6.52 -0.85
N THR A 24 -8.90 5.66 -1.22
CA THR A 24 -9.93 5.15 -0.31
C THR A 24 -9.30 4.35 0.84
N PHE A 25 -8.34 3.47 0.54
CA PHE A 25 -7.60 2.71 1.54
C PHE A 25 -6.87 3.63 2.54
N VAL A 26 -6.13 4.63 2.06
CA VAL A 26 -5.40 5.59 2.91
C VAL A 26 -6.36 6.39 3.81
N GLN A 27 -7.50 6.82 3.28
CA GLN A 27 -8.53 7.51 4.06
C GLN A 27 -9.07 6.63 5.19
N LEU A 28 -9.37 5.36 4.90
CA LEU A 28 -9.85 4.40 5.88
C LEU A 28 -8.79 4.08 6.93
N LEU A 29 -7.54 3.84 6.50
CA LEU A 29 -6.41 3.58 7.40
C LEU A 29 -6.19 4.74 8.36
N LYS A 30 -6.17 5.99 7.87
CA LYS A 30 -6.03 7.18 8.73
C LYS A 30 -7.24 7.40 9.64
N LYS A 31 -8.44 7.04 9.20
CA LYS A 31 -9.65 7.14 10.02
C LYS A 31 -9.58 6.18 11.20
N TRP A 32 -9.28 4.92 10.95
CA TRP A 32 -9.27 3.87 11.97
C TRP A 32 -7.97 3.84 12.78
N GLY A 33 -6.84 4.14 12.16
CA GLY A 33 -5.52 4.25 12.81
C GLY A 33 -5.43 5.35 13.87
N ARG A 34 -6.31 6.36 13.82
CA ARG A 34 -6.41 7.38 14.89
C ARG A 34 -7.07 6.86 16.17
N VAL A 35 -7.92 5.85 16.06
CA VAL A 35 -8.71 5.29 17.17
C VAL A 35 -8.15 3.93 17.61
N HIS A 36 -7.47 3.23 16.71
CA HIS A 36 -6.85 1.93 16.90
C HIS A 36 -5.37 2.02 16.52
N ASN A 37 -4.47 1.34 17.26
CA ASN A 37 -3.04 1.30 16.94
C ASN A 37 -2.75 0.38 15.73
N LEU A 38 -3.24 0.74 14.54
CA LEU A 38 -3.12 -0.05 13.30
C LEU A 38 -1.82 0.19 12.55
N SER A 39 -1.21 1.37 12.73
CA SER A 39 0.10 1.72 12.16
C SER A 39 0.84 2.61 13.14
N GLY A 40 2.16 2.47 13.23
CA GLY A 40 3.00 3.31 14.09
C GLY A 40 3.04 4.78 13.65
N ASN A 41 2.90 5.05 12.35
CA ASN A 41 2.88 6.41 11.80
C ASN A 41 1.85 6.51 10.65
N LEU A 42 1.10 7.61 10.63
CA LEU A 42 -0.04 7.84 9.73
C LEU A 42 0.17 9.04 8.79
N ASP A 43 1.39 9.57 8.70
CA ASP A 43 1.71 10.54 7.65
C ASP A 43 1.67 9.89 6.26
N ASP A 44 1.34 10.68 5.23
CA ASP A 44 1.19 10.18 3.86
C ASP A 44 2.48 9.58 3.30
N GLN A 45 3.64 10.11 3.69
CA GLN A 45 4.90 9.61 3.16
C GLN A 45 5.17 8.20 3.67
N THR A 46 5.04 7.96 4.98
CA THR A 46 5.20 6.62 5.57
C THR A 46 4.19 5.63 4.97
N ILE A 47 2.93 6.06 4.80
CA ILE A 47 1.90 5.21 4.19
C ILE A 47 2.25 4.84 2.75
N TYR A 48 2.74 5.80 1.95
CA TYR A 48 3.14 5.55 0.56
C TYR A 48 4.38 4.67 0.45
N GLU A 49 5.34 4.80 1.37
CA GLU A 49 6.50 3.93 1.47
C GLU A 49 6.07 2.49 1.80
N ASN A 50 5.16 2.27 2.75
CA ASN A 50 4.60 0.95 3.03
C ASN A 50 3.83 0.38 1.83
N ILE A 51 3.07 1.20 1.10
CA ILE A 51 2.38 0.73 -0.12
C ILE A 51 3.39 0.30 -1.18
N LEU A 52 4.49 1.04 -1.36
CA LEU A 52 5.55 0.65 -2.27
C LEU A 52 6.18 -0.68 -1.85
N ASP A 53 6.53 -0.83 -0.57
CA ASP A 53 7.13 -2.07 -0.02
C ASP A 53 6.21 -3.27 -0.29
N SER A 54 4.92 -3.13 0.02
CA SER A 54 3.90 -4.15 -0.19
C SER A 54 3.68 -4.56 -1.66
N LEU A 55 3.92 -3.65 -2.62
CA LEU A 55 3.79 -3.94 -4.05
C LEU A 55 5.09 -4.44 -4.67
N TYR A 56 6.24 -4.10 -4.08
CA TYR A 56 7.54 -4.39 -4.64
C TYR A 56 7.78 -5.88 -4.93
N PRO A 57 7.32 -6.84 -4.10
CA PRO A 57 7.42 -8.27 -4.39
C PRO A 57 6.84 -8.67 -5.75
N LEU A 58 5.77 -8.01 -6.20
CA LEU A 58 5.13 -8.29 -7.49
C LEU A 58 6.06 -8.04 -8.69
N SER A 59 7.16 -7.30 -8.50
CA SER A 59 8.14 -7.04 -9.56
C SER A 59 9.06 -8.22 -9.86
N PHE A 60 9.14 -9.22 -8.96
CA PHE A 60 10.08 -10.34 -9.09
C PHE A 60 9.50 -11.72 -8.77
N ILE A 61 8.30 -11.81 -8.18
CA ILE A 61 7.62 -13.10 -7.97
C ILE A 61 6.81 -13.51 -9.20
N GLU A 62 6.64 -14.82 -9.40
CA GLU A 62 5.81 -15.38 -10.47
C GLU A 62 4.32 -15.15 -10.20
N ASP A 63 3.51 -15.18 -11.26
CA ASP A 63 2.06 -15.06 -11.15
C ASP A 63 1.45 -16.17 -10.28
N PHE A 64 0.55 -15.78 -9.38
CA PHE A 64 -0.18 -16.69 -8.51
C PHE A 64 -1.68 -16.41 -8.56
N LYS A 65 -2.48 -17.45 -8.33
CA LYS A 65 -3.96 -17.33 -8.25
C LYS A 65 -4.48 -17.27 -6.82
N SER A 66 -3.65 -17.64 -5.85
CA SER A 66 -4.00 -17.70 -4.43
C SER A 66 -2.77 -17.45 -3.59
N PHE A 67 -2.93 -16.67 -2.53
CA PHE A 67 -1.90 -16.38 -1.55
C PHE A 67 -2.52 -16.24 -0.17
N ALA A 68 -1.70 -16.28 0.87
CA ALA A 68 -2.12 -16.03 2.24
C ALA A 68 -1.27 -14.90 2.82
N ASP A 69 -1.91 -13.87 3.34
CA ASP A 69 -1.28 -12.79 4.08
C ASP A 69 -1.42 -13.08 5.58
N ILE A 70 -0.31 -13.49 6.20
CA ILE A 70 -0.29 -13.94 7.60
C ILE A 70 0.27 -12.81 8.47
N GLY A 71 -0.58 -12.27 9.33
CA GLY A 71 -0.19 -11.18 10.25
C GLY A 71 -0.34 -9.78 9.66
N THR A 72 -1.16 -9.62 8.62
CA THR A 72 -1.39 -8.38 7.85
C THR A 72 -1.63 -7.08 8.65
N GLY A 73 -2.09 -7.18 9.90
CA GLY A 73 -2.29 -6.02 10.78
C GLY A 73 -3.20 -4.96 10.15
N ALA A 74 -2.60 -3.87 9.66
CA ALA A 74 -3.28 -2.78 8.97
C ALA A 74 -3.71 -3.08 7.52
N GLY A 75 -3.43 -4.28 7.01
CA GLY A 75 -3.65 -4.62 5.60
C GLY A 75 -2.41 -4.43 4.73
N TYR A 76 -1.21 -4.47 5.32
CA TYR A 76 0.06 -4.42 4.59
C TYR A 76 0.68 -5.83 4.57
N PRO A 77 0.93 -6.42 3.40
CA PRO A 77 1.63 -7.72 3.31
C PRO A 77 3.13 -7.64 3.68
N GLY A 78 3.65 -6.45 3.98
CA GLY A 78 5.08 -6.15 4.04
C GLY A 78 5.41 -5.30 2.84
#